data_AF-A0A7S6MV89-F1
#
_entry.id   AF-A0A7S6MV89-F1
#
_cell.length_a   1.000
_cell.length_b   1.000
_cell.length_c   1.000
_cell.angle_alpha   90.00
_cell.angle_beta   90.00
_cell.angle_gamma   90.00
#
_symmetry.space_group_name_H-M   'P 1'
#
loop_
_entity.id
_entity.type
_entity.pdbx_description
1 polymer ?
#
loop_
_entity_poly.entity_id
_entity_poly.type
_entity_poly.pdbx_seq_one_letter_code
_entity_poly.pdbx_strand_id
1 'polypeptide(L)'
;MKHFLHYATAIFLLGILLVSCNGTTTEPDRSEPDKNTFTYDVEYADSAVFVDSAGVSEYLVSFDEETQTYVFRANIPTLSDIKPGKQLLVFRKGLGEIVTVNTSGNSVTATTKPTTLDKVFKNAMISWDRTIRFNKELVPQVVDRKGMSHIMTPVTADSFDLELEMGEYTYKISWKMLGDDANVYIHVEKKIYEALRARYSLVGKINKFSTSSAVTMQNSQLTQYRVSNPDVKGSVTMSVNCAGSGNEAVNLELPITLIKVPITVGPLIVMMNIKVQVVVNSVIPPDGSSLIDARFDYHSSTGFSFEGGQIKGLGAVGTYKMEKGSNAQTGASSAVAANFGLGFPRLEFSLFDNTILVPWVQTAMLLGGDFATGVNPCQQARAQFIGAAGADFSAFGVTLKKNVTLWSVEKVLLKAGVCP
;
A
#
# COMPACT_ATOMS: atom_id res chain seq x y z
N MET A 1 38.85 53.95 -68.30
CA MET A 1 38.36 54.79 -69.40
C MET A 1 36.95 54.30 -69.75
N LYS A 2 35.93 55.14 -69.48
CA LYS A 2 34.51 55.12 -69.95
C LYS A 2 33.63 53.91 -69.55
N HIS A 3 32.69 54.09 -68.59
CA HIS A 3 31.25 54.43 -68.77
C HIS A 3 30.42 53.22 -69.22
N PHE A 4 29.19 52.90 -68.78
CA PHE A 4 28.22 53.29 -67.74
C PHE A 4 26.92 52.48 -68.10
N LEU A 5 25.93 52.39 -67.20
CA LEU A 5 24.48 52.09 -67.47
C LEU A 5 24.11 50.59 -67.72
N HIS A 6 23.14 49.90 -67.08
CA HIS A 6 21.90 50.21 -66.32
C HIS A 6 21.64 49.12 -65.22
N TYR A 7 21.16 49.43 -64.01
CA TYR A 7 19.79 49.23 -63.45
C TYR A 7 18.91 48.14 -64.12
N ALA A 8 18.05 47.33 -63.50
CA ALA A 8 17.53 47.02 -62.15
C ALA A 8 17.02 45.53 -62.28
N THR A 9 16.75 44.69 -61.29
CA THR A 9 15.80 44.81 -60.17
C THR A 9 15.79 43.45 -59.42
N ALA A 10 15.69 43.53 -58.08
CA ALA A 10 14.85 42.72 -57.19
C ALA A 10 15.17 41.24 -56.79
N ILE A 11 15.48 41.11 -55.48
CA ILE A 11 14.78 40.30 -54.45
C ILE A 11 14.91 38.76 -54.51
N PHE A 12 15.69 38.19 -53.59
CA PHE A 12 15.27 37.24 -52.51
C PHE A 12 16.51 36.82 -51.70
N LEU A 13 16.90 37.56 -50.65
CA LEU A 13 16.54 37.37 -49.24
C LEU A 13 16.88 35.98 -48.64
N LEU A 14 17.71 36.05 -47.60
CA LEU A 14 17.78 35.17 -46.41
C LEU A 14 18.70 33.93 -46.45
N GLY A 15 20.02 34.19 -46.50
CA GLY A 15 21.03 33.26 -46.01
C GLY A 15 21.13 33.32 -44.48
N ILE A 16 20.54 32.31 -43.83
CA ILE A 16 20.55 32.08 -42.39
C ILE A 16 22.00 31.81 -41.93
N LEU A 17 22.53 32.71 -41.10
CA LEU A 17 23.68 32.47 -40.24
C LEU A 17 23.24 31.53 -39.10
N LEU A 18 23.52 30.24 -39.24
CA LEU A 18 23.43 29.27 -38.14
C LEU A 18 24.58 29.52 -37.16
N VAL A 19 24.37 30.42 -36.20
CA VAL A 19 25.10 30.41 -34.94
C VAL A 19 24.47 29.34 -34.06
N SER A 20 25.19 28.23 -33.94
CA SER A 20 24.97 27.16 -32.98
C SER A 20 25.08 27.70 -31.55
N CYS A 21 23.94 28.02 -30.94
CA CYS A 21 23.79 28.04 -29.49
C CYS A 21 23.20 26.70 -29.07
N ASN A 22 24.07 25.79 -28.64
CA ASN A 22 23.70 24.54 -28.00
C ASN A 22 23.18 24.85 -26.58
N GLY A 23 21.99 25.44 -26.51
CA GLY A 23 21.26 25.64 -25.28
C GLY A 23 20.37 24.43 -25.04
N THR A 24 20.84 23.49 -24.23
CA THR A 24 19.95 22.54 -23.55
C THR A 24 18.99 23.35 -22.69
N THR A 25 17.81 23.65 -23.22
CA THR A 25 16.67 24.06 -22.43
C THR A 25 16.23 22.85 -21.62
N THR A 26 16.84 22.65 -20.46
CA THR A 26 16.21 21.95 -19.36
C THR A 26 14.92 22.70 -19.07
N GLU A 27 13.80 22.20 -19.59
CA GLU A 27 12.49 22.55 -19.09
C GLU A 27 12.56 22.35 -17.57
N PRO A 28 12.32 23.40 -16.76
CA PRO A 28 12.29 23.23 -15.32
C PRO A 28 11.18 22.22 -15.04
N ASP A 29 11.57 21.08 -14.46
CA ASP A 29 10.66 20.06 -13.94
C ASP A 29 9.70 20.74 -12.96
N ARG A 30 8.56 21.21 -13.50
CA ARG A 30 7.43 21.71 -12.72
C ARG A 30 6.77 20.49 -12.12
N SER A 31 7.43 19.89 -11.14
CA SER A 31 6.76 18.96 -10.25
C SER A 31 5.54 19.67 -9.68
N GLU A 32 4.34 19.15 -9.96
CA GLU A 32 3.12 19.68 -9.36
C GLU A 32 3.30 19.69 -7.84
N PRO A 33 2.94 20.80 -7.16
CA PRO A 33 3.09 20.90 -5.72
C PRO A 33 2.28 19.80 -5.04
N ASP A 34 2.83 19.24 -3.95
CA ASP A 34 2.15 18.20 -3.20
C ASP A 34 0.80 18.71 -2.70
N LYS A 35 -0.26 18.03 -3.10
CA LYS A 35 -1.59 18.29 -2.60
C LYS A 35 -1.75 17.59 -1.25
N ASN A 36 -1.66 18.38 -0.18
CA ASN A 36 -1.89 17.93 1.19
C ASN A 36 -3.02 18.78 1.78
N THR A 37 -4.22 18.23 1.87
CA THR A 37 -5.40 18.90 2.44
C THR A 37 -6.05 18.00 3.49
N PHE A 38 -6.50 18.60 4.58
CA PHE A 38 -7.10 17.88 5.71
C PHE A 38 -8.33 18.64 6.20
N THR A 39 -9.40 17.90 6.47
CA THR A 39 -10.62 18.43 7.10
C THR A 39 -10.92 17.62 8.34
N TYR A 40 -11.15 18.32 9.45
CA TYR A 40 -11.62 17.74 10.71
C TYR A 40 -12.70 18.67 11.27
N ASP A 41 -13.94 18.42 10.88
CA ASP A 41 -15.11 19.15 11.34
C ASP A 41 -16.04 18.16 12.05
N VAL A 42 -16.14 18.27 13.37
CA VAL A 42 -16.80 17.25 14.20
C VAL A 42 -17.62 17.86 15.33
N GLU A 43 -18.71 17.19 15.66
CA GLU A 43 -19.49 17.32 16.89
C GLU A 43 -19.32 16.02 17.68
N TYR A 44 -18.78 16.12 18.90
CA TYR A 44 -18.61 14.98 19.79
C TYR A 44 -19.95 14.52 20.37
N ALA A 45 -20.09 13.22 20.61
CA ALA A 45 -21.23 12.66 21.33
C ALA A 45 -21.16 13.02 22.82
N ASP A 46 -22.31 13.09 23.51
CA ASP A 46 -22.37 13.38 24.95
C ASP A 46 -21.63 12.33 25.82
N SER A 47 -21.42 11.13 25.26
CA SER A 47 -20.62 10.07 25.87
C SER A 47 -19.11 10.28 25.74
N ALA A 48 -18.65 11.23 24.94
CA ALA A 48 -17.25 11.46 24.66
C ALA A 48 -16.64 12.51 25.59
N VAL A 49 -15.41 12.23 26.03
CA VAL A 49 -14.53 13.15 26.74
C VAL A 49 -13.33 13.35 25.82
N PHE A 50 -13.13 14.60 25.39
CA PHE A 50 -12.03 14.96 24.53
C PHE A 50 -10.95 15.70 25.32
N VAL A 51 -9.74 15.16 25.32
CA VAL A 51 -8.54 15.83 25.82
C VAL A 51 -7.79 16.39 24.63
N ASP A 52 -7.86 17.71 24.47
CA ASP A 52 -7.27 18.44 23.35
C ASP A 52 -5.73 18.57 23.46
N SER A 53 -5.12 19.24 22.48
CA SER A 53 -3.66 19.40 22.44
C SER A 53 -3.08 20.19 23.63
N ALA A 54 -3.82 21.19 24.13
CA ALA A 54 -3.41 21.98 25.28
C ALA A 54 -3.46 21.12 26.54
N GLY A 55 -4.53 20.35 26.70
CA GLY A 55 -4.71 19.44 27.81
C GLY A 55 -3.70 18.30 27.87
N VAL A 56 -3.36 17.71 26.71
CA VAL A 56 -2.24 16.75 26.62
C VAL A 56 -0.94 17.40 27.11
N SER A 57 -0.66 18.64 26.73
CA SER A 57 0.59 19.31 27.10
C SER A 57 0.63 19.72 28.58
N GLU A 58 -0.51 20.10 29.15
CA GLU A 58 -0.58 20.65 30.50
C GLU A 58 -0.73 19.59 31.58
N TYR A 59 -1.55 18.56 31.33
CA TYR A 59 -1.97 17.64 32.38
C TYR A 59 -1.86 16.15 32.07
N LEU A 60 -1.54 15.72 30.84
CA LEU A 60 -1.16 14.31 30.61
C LEU A 60 0.27 14.08 31.11
N VAL A 61 0.42 13.27 32.14
CA VAL A 61 1.71 12.92 32.76
C VAL A 61 2.38 11.76 32.02
N SER A 62 1.61 10.72 31.71
CA SER A 62 2.10 9.56 30.96
C SER A 62 0.98 8.85 30.21
N PHE A 63 1.37 8.11 29.17
CA PHE A 63 0.51 7.23 28.40
C PHE A 63 1.27 5.93 28.16
N ASP A 64 0.65 4.82 28.54
CA ASP A 64 1.10 3.46 28.22
C ASP A 64 0.20 2.91 27.10
N GLU A 65 0.79 2.71 25.93
CA GLU A 65 0.10 2.25 24.74
C GLU A 65 -0.31 0.78 24.79
N GLU A 66 0.48 -0.08 25.46
CA GLU A 66 0.18 -1.51 25.54
C GLU A 66 -1.03 -1.77 26.43
N THR A 67 -1.07 -1.08 27.58
CA THR A 67 -2.17 -1.22 28.54
C THR A 67 -3.30 -0.21 28.33
N GLN A 68 -3.14 0.71 27.37
CA GLN A 68 -4.07 1.81 27.10
C GLN A 68 -4.43 2.59 28.38
N THR A 69 -3.39 2.90 29.18
CA THR A 69 -3.50 3.58 30.46
C THR A 69 -2.99 5.02 30.36
N TYR A 70 -3.81 5.96 30.78
CA TYR A 70 -3.53 7.39 30.79
C TYR A 70 -3.40 7.87 32.23
N VAL A 71 -2.32 8.60 32.53
CA VAL A 71 -2.14 9.24 33.84
C VAL A 71 -2.22 10.73 33.63
N PHE A 72 -3.20 11.37 34.25
CA PHE A 72 -3.39 12.80 34.24
C PHE A 72 -3.10 13.42 35.61
N ARG A 73 -2.82 14.72 35.66
CA ARG A 73 -2.84 15.51 36.90
C ARG A 73 -4.28 15.61 37.43
N ALA A 74 -4.46 15.57 38.74
CA ALA A 74 -5.77 15.71 39.39
C ALA A 74 -6.25 17.17 39.42
N ASN A 75 -7.51 17.36 39.82
CA ASN A 75 -8.17 18.67 40.01
C ASN A 75 -8.28 19.54 38.74
N ILE A 76 -8.20 18.91 37.56
CA ILE A 76 -8.46 19.58 36.29
C ILE A 76 -9.96 19.48 35.98
N PRO A 77 -10.69 20.60 35.85
CA PRO A 77 -12.14 20.57 35.61
C PRO A 77 -12.54 19.76 34.37
N THR A 78 -11.78 19.81 33.28
CA THR A 78 -12.07 19.05 32.06
C THR A 78 -11.98 17.53 32.25
N LEU A 79 -11.36 17.05 33.33
CA LEU A 79 -11.25 15.63 33.66
C LEU A 79 -12.38 15.14 34.57
N SER A 80 -13.29 16.02 35.04
CA SER A 80 -14.41 15.60 35.89
C SER A 80 -15.37 14.63 35.20
N ASP A 81 -15.32 14.57 33.87
CA ASP A 81 -16.13 13.68 33.04
C ASP A 81 -15.44 12.37 32.67
N ILE A 82 -14.16 12.19 33.04
CA ILE A 82 -13.47 10.90 32.92
C ILE A 82 -14.06 9.94 33.95
N LYS A 83 -14.97 9.09 33.48
CA LYS A 83 -15.71 8.11 34.29
C LYS A 83 -15.86 6.80 33.51
N PRO A 84 -15.94 5.65 34.19
CA PRO A 84 -16.23 4.38 33.53
C PRO A 84 -17.46 4.45 32.61
N GLY A 85 -17.35 3.86 31.41
CA GLY A 85 -18.38 3.85 30.37
C GLY A 85 -18.36 5.04 29.40
N LYS A 86 -17.65 6.13 29.71
CA LYS A 86 -17.42 7.24 28.77
C LYS A 86 -16.34 6.89 27.74
N GLN A 87 -16.39 7.53 26.59
CA GLN A 87 -15.37 7.40 25.54
C GLN A 87 -14.31 8.47 25.72
N LEU A 88 -13.05 8.09 25.78
CA LEU A 88 -11.93 9.01 25.93
C LEU A 88 -11.18 9.11 24.60
N LEU A 89 -11.15 10.31 24.03
CA LEU A 89 -10.28 10.65 22.90
C LEU A 89 -9.18 11.58 23.42
N VAL A 90 -7.93 11.14 23.32
CA VAL A 90 -6.76 11.93 23.73
C VAL A 90 -5.98 12.33 22.49
N PHE A 91 -5.81 13.63 22.27
CA PHE A 91 -5.20 14.19 21.06
C PHE A 91 -3.89 13.49 20.68
N ARG A 92 -3.88 12.82 19.52
CA ARG A 92 -2.73 12.08 18.98
C ARG A 92 -2.14 11.01 19.88
N LYS A 93 -2.89 10.51 20.88
CA LYS A 93 -2.46 9.44 21.78
C LYS A 93 -3.29 8.18 21.62
N GLY A 94 -4.62 8.32 21.60
CA GLY A 94 -5.47 7.16 21.45
C GLY A 94 -6.95 7.44 21.65
N LEU A 95 -7.73 6.39 21.49
CA LEU A 95 -9.18 6.38 21.61
C LEU A 95 -9.61 5.08 22.31
N GLY A 96 -10.44 5.19 23.35
CA GLY A 96 -10.95 4.01 24.05
C GLY A 96 -12.15 4.29 24.96
N GLU A 97 -12.88 3.24 25.33
CA GLU A 97 -13.91 3.29 26.36
C GLU A 97 -13.26 3.16 27.73
N ILE A 98 -13.52 4.11 28.64
CA ILE A 98 -12.97 4.10 29.99
C ILE A 98 -13.56 2.91 30.77
N VAL A 99 -12.70 2.04 31.28
CA VAL A 99 -13.08 0.87 32.09
C VAL A 99 -12.89 1.16 33.57
N THR A 100 -11.76 1.77 33.94
CA THR A 100 -11.42 2.09 35.32
C THR A 100 -10.90 3.51 35.42
N VAL A 101 -11.17 4.15 36.56
CA VAL A 101 -10.63 5.47 36.93
C VAL A 101 -10.22 5.39 38.38
N ASN A 102 -8.92 5.60 38.64
CA ASN A 102 -8.36 5.63 39.98
C ASN A 102 -7.80 7.02 40.25
N THR A 103 -8.27 7.67 41.32
CA THR A 103 -7.71 8.94 41.78
C THR A 103 -6.83 8.66 42.98
N SER A 104 -5.55 9.03 42.92
CA SER A 104 -4.61 8.84 44.02
C SER A 104 -3.74 10.08 44.15
N GLY A 105 -3.85 10.77 45.28
CA GLY A 105 -3.14 12.02 45.52
C GLY A 105 -3.42 13.06 44.42
N ASN A 106 -2.37 13.44 43.68
CA ASN A 106 -2.44 14.44 42.62
C ASN A 106 -2.55 13.84 41.20
N SER A 107 -2.95 12.57 41.05
CA SER A 107 -3.15 11.95 39.75
C SER A 107 -4.52 11.28 39.57
N VAL A 108 -4.98 11.29 38.33
CA VAL A 108 -6.13 10.52 37.83
C VAL A 108 -5.61 9.54 36.80
N THR A 109 -5.70 8.24 37.09
CA THR A 109 -5.32 7.17 36.17
C THR A 109 -6.58 6.57 35.55
N ALA A 110 -6.68 6.61 34.21
CA ALA A 110 -7.76 6.02 33.46
C ALA A 110 -7.23 4.89 32.56
N THR A 111 -7.84 3.71 32.64
CA THR A 111 -7.55 2.61 31.71
C THR A 111 -8.72 2.44 30.77
N THR A 112 -8.41 2.24 29.49
CA THR A 112 -9.43 2.12 28.43
C THR A 112 -9.37 0.78 27.71
N LYS A 113 -10.46 0.42 27.04
CA LYS A 113 -10.55 -0.71 26.09
C LYS A 113 -10.94 -0.20 24.70
N PRO A 114 -10.77 -0.99 23.62
CA PRO A 114 -11.15 -0.59 22.27
C PRO A 114 -12.61 -0.11 22.17
N THR A 115 -12.85 0.93 21.38
CA THR A 115 -14.18 1.54 21.15
C THR A 115 -14.33 2.06 19.73
N THR A 116 -15.54 2.33 19.28
CA THR A 116 -15.83 2.69 17.89
C THR A 116 -16.12 4.18 17.72
N LEU A 117 -15.88 4.70 16.51
CA LEU A 117 -16.02 6.14 16.21
C LEU A 117 -17.45 6.66 16.34
N ASP A 118 -18.47 5.81 16.13
CA ASP A 118 -19.88 6.15 16.32
C ASP A 118 -20.23 6.51 17.77
N LYS A 119 -19.49 5.96 18.75
CA LYS A 119 -19.67 6.31 20.16
C LYS A 119 -18.98 7.62 20.55
N VAL A 120 -18.11 8.14 19.69
CA VAL A 120 -17.28 9.33 19.94
C VAL A 120 -17.82 10.53 19.20
N PHE A 121 -18.21 10.34 17.94
CA PHE A 121 -18.70 11.39 17.07
C PHE A 121 -20.21 11.29 16.90
N LYS A 122 -20.90 12.40 17.13
CA LYS A 122 -22.31 12.57 16.77
C LYS A 122 -22.43 12.97 15.30
N ASN A 123 -21.72 14.02 14.88
CA ASN A 123 -21.61 14.42 13.49
C ASN A 123 -20.13 14.57 13.14
N ALA A 124 -19.70 14.13 11.97
CA ALA A 124 -18.31 14.27 11.56
C ALA A 124 -18.16 14.36 10.05
N MET A 125 -17.30 15.27 9.60
CA MET A 125 -16.73 15.32 8.27
C MET A 125 -15.20 15.29 8.43
N ILE A 126 -14.62 14.12 8.16
CA ILE A 126 -13.17 13.88 8.31
C ILE A 126 -12.65 13.49 6.94
N SER A 127 -11.69 14.26 6.42
CA SER A 127 -11.08 13.93 5.13
C SER A 127 -9.60 14.26 5.09
N TRP A 128 -8.90 13.55 4.21
CA TRP A 128 -7.53 13.85 3.84
C TRP A 128 -7.33 13.61 2.36
N ASP A 129 -6.42 14.37 1.77
CA ASP A 129 -5.82 14.16 0.46
C ASP A 129 -4.32 14.35 0.67
N ARG A 130 -3.53 13.30 0.45
CA ARG A 130 -2.10 13.30 0.73
C ARG A 130 -1.34 12.70 -0.42
N THR A 131 -0.27 13.37 -0.83
CA THR A 131 0.71 12.81 -1.75
C THR A 131 1.77 12.01 -0.99
N ILE A 132 2.00 10.78 -1.42
CA ILE A 132 2.95 9.86 -0.81
C ILE A 132 4.23 9.88 -1.64
N ARG A 133 5.31 10.39 -1.05
CA ARG A 133 6.66 10.38 -1.62
C ARG A 133 7.54 9.41 -0.85
N PHE A 134 8.49 8.82 -1.55
CA PHE A 134 9.44 7.86 -1.03
C PHE A 134 10.74 8.58 -0.67
N ASN A 135 10.74 9.25 0.48
CA ASN A 135 11.91 9.96 0.99
C ASN A 135 12.57 9.17 2.14
N LYS A 136 13.76 9.62 2.57
CA LYS A 136 14.53 8.99 3.65
C LYS A 136 13.88 9.05 5.04
N GLU A 137 12.81 9.84 5.22
CA GLU A 137 12.08 9.94 6.49
C GLU A 137 11.11 8.76 6.66
N LEU A 138 10.69 8.14 5.55
CA LEU A 138 9.96 6.88 5.57
C LEU A 138 10.96 5.74 5.76
N VAL A 139 11.23 5.38 7.01
CA VAL A 139 12.03 4.19 7.33
C VAL A 139 11.17 2.94 7.09
N PRO A 140 11.53 2.08 6.13
CA PRO A 140 10.83 0.82 5.93
C PRO A 140 10.99 -0.08 7.15
N GLN A 141 9.92 -0.76 7.52
CA GLN A 141 9.93 -1.77 8.56
C GLN A 141 9.05 -2.92 8.09
N VAL A 142 9.44 -4.14 8.42
CA VAL A 142 8.70 -5.36 8.15
C VAL A 142 7.99 -5.77 9.43
N VAL A 143 6.66 -5.73 9.43
CA VAL A 143 5.88 -6.30 10.53
C VAL A 143 5.44 -7.71 10.14
N ASP A 144 5.87 -8.72 10.90
CA ASP A 144 5.54 -10.11 10.62
C ASP A 144 4.12 -10.49 11.11
N ARG A 145 3.69 -11.73 10.83
CA ARG A 145 2.35 -12.23 11.23
C ARG A 145 2.12 -12.28 12.75
N LYS A 146 3.19 -12.26 13.56
CA LYS A 146 3.11 -12.20 15.02
C LYS A 146 3.06 -10.76 15.54
N GLY A 147 3.09 -9.77 14.64
CA GLY A 147 3.14 -8.36 14.98
C GLY A 147 4.54 -7.87 15.38
N MET A 148 5.58 -8.69 15.23
CA MET A 148 6.94 -8.25 15.55
C MET A 148 7.45 -7.35 14.42
N SER A 149 7.96 -6.17 14.80
CA SER A 149 8.56 -5.23 13.86
C SER A 149 10.04 -5.52 13.67
N HIS A 150 10.45 -5.63 12.41
CA HIS A 150 11.82 -5.80 11.94
C HIS A 150 12.19 -4.55 11.16
N ILE A 151 12.93 -3.64 11.80
CA ILE A 151 13.37 -2.38 11.16
C ILE A 151 14.42 -2.73 10.09
N MET A 152 14.26 -2.21 8.88
CA MET A 152 15.24 -2.43 7.82
C MET A 152 16.54 -1.67 8.13
N THR A 153 17.68 -2.29 7.84
CA THR A 153 18.99 -1.70 8.09
C THR A 153 19.31 -0.68 6.98
N PRO A 154 19.63 0.59 7.30
CA PRO A 154 20.06 1.54 6.29
C PRO A 154 21.44 1.16 5.74
N VAL A 155 21.54 1.02 4.43
CA VAL A 155 22.80 0.75 3.71
C VAL A 155 23.43 2.06 3.23
N THR A 156 22.58 3.00 2.82
CA THR A 156 22.92 4.39 2.48
C THR A 156 21.85 5.32 3.04
N ALA A 157 21.96 6.63 2.79
CA ALA A 157 20.95 7.60 3.23
C ALA A 157 19.56 7.38 2.60
N ASP A 158 19.48 6.64 1.50
CA ASP A 158 18.28 6.41 0.70
C ASP A 158 17.98 4.92 0.45
N SER A 159 18.82 4.00 0.93
CA SER A 159 18.67 2.56 0.67
C SER A 159 18.62 1.74 1.95
N PHE A 160 17.73 0.75 1.98
CA PHE A 160 17.45 -0.07 3.15
C PHE A 160 17.39 -1.54 2.75
N ASP A 161 18.00 -2.41 3.57
CA ASP A 161 18.00 -3.85 3.37
C ASP A 161 17.48 -4.59 4.61
N LEU A 162 16.86 -5.73 4.37
CA LEU A 162 16.45 -6.67 5.39
C LEU A 162 16.57 -8.09 4.87
N GLU A 163 17.25 -8.93 5.65
CA GLU A 163 17.27 -10.37 5.47
C GLU A 163 16.61 -11.00 6.70
N LEU A 164 15.59 -11.83 6.49
CA LEU A 164 14.92 -12.54 7.56
C LEU A 164 14.61 -13.98 7.16
N GLU A 165 14.69 -14.88 8.14
CA GLU A 165 14.24 -16.26 7.99
C GLU A 165 12.87 -16.42 8.67
N MET A 166 11.88 -16.92 7.93
CA MET A 166 10.56 -17.24 8.48
C MET A 166 10.15 -18.65 8.04
N GLY A 167 10.23 -19.59 8.99
CA GLY A 167 10.02 -21.00 8.69
C GLY A 167 11.12 -21.52 7.77
N GLU A 168 10.74 -22.11 6.63
CA GLU A 168 11.65 -22.68 5.64
C GLU A 168 12.14 -21.67 4.59
N TYR A 169 11.74 -20.41 4.72
CA TYR A 169 11.96 -19.37 3.72
C TYR A 169 12.94 -18.30 4.21
N THR A 170 13.87 -17.93 3.33
CA THR A 170 14.72 -16.75 3.48
C THR A 170 14.16 -15.62 2.61
N TYR A 171 13.93 -14.46 3.22
CA TYR A 171 13.45 -13.26 2.56
C TYR A 171 14.58 -12.25 2.50
N LYS A 172 14.79 -11.66 1.33
CA LYS A 172 15.66 -10.50 1.14
C LYS A 172 14.82 -9.38 0.55
N ILE A 173 14.69 -8.29 1.28
CA ILE A 173 13.90 -7.13 0.89
C ILE A 173 14.85 -5.95 0.83
N SER A 174 14.82 -5.22 -0.29
CA SER A 174 15.60 -3.99 -0.45
C SER A 174 14.71 -2.87 -0.97
N TRP A 175 14.91 -1.68 -0.44
CA TRP A 175 14.25 -0.45 -0.86
C TRP A 175 15.30 0.59 -1.22
N LYS A 176 15.04 1.33 -2.29
CA LYS A 176 15.76 2.57 -2.61
C LYS A 176 14.77 3.71 -2.83
N MET A 177 14.83 4.71 -1.95
CA MET A 177 13.94 5.86 -1.86
C MET A 177 14.46 7.01 -2.72
N LEU A 178 13.78 7.31 -3.83
CA LEU A 178 14.23 8.29 -4.84
C LEU A 178 13.35 9.55 -4.88
N GLY A 179 12.61 9.83 -3.80
CA GLY A 179 11.67 10.95 -3.70
C GLY A 179 10.35 10.63 -4.40
N ASP A 180 10.29 10.84 -5.72
CA ASP A 180 9.08 10.60 -6.51
C ASP A 180 8.92 9.14 -6.92
N ASP A 181 9.93 8.33 -6.64
CA ASP A 181 9.99 6.94 -7.00
C ASP A 181 10.57 6.12 -5.84
N ALA A 182 10.24 4.84 -5.78
CA ALA A 182 11.02 3.87 -5.04
C ALA A 182 11.29 2.63 -5.89
N ASN A 183 12.52 2.14 -5.82
CA ASN A 183 12.85 0.82 -6.32
C ASN A 183 12.71 -0.19 -5.19
N VAL A 184 12.06 -1.31 -5.48
CA VAL A 184 11.76 -2.37 -4.52
C VAL A 184 12.28 -3.68 -5.08
N TYR A 185 13.03 -4.40 -4.26
CA TYR A 185 13.47 -5.76 -4.54
C TYR A 185 12.95 -6.68 -3.44
N ILE A 186 12.31 -7.78 -3.81
CA ILE A 186 11.90 -8.83 -2.89
C ILE A 186 12.34 -10.15 -3.48
N HIS A 187 13.11 -10.91 -2.71
CA HIS A 187 13.54 -12.25 -3.05
C HIS A 187 13.11 -13.21 -1.95
N VAL A 188 12.40 -14.26 -2.33
CA VAL A 188 11.97 -15.33 -1.44
C VAL A 188 12.61 -16.61 -1.93
N GLU A 189 13.45 -17.22 -1.10
CA GLU A 189 14.07 -18.51 -1.38
C GLU A 189 13.59 -19.54 -0.36
N LYS A 190 13.20 -20.72 -0.84
CA LYS A 190 12.98 -21.91 -0.02
C LYS A 190 14.05 -22.94 -0.30
N LYS A 191 14.66 -23.49 0.75
CA LYS A 191 15.53 -24.67 0.64
C LYS A 191 14.66 -25.93 0.73
N ILE A 192 14.75 -26.80 -0.27
CA ILE A 192 13.89 -27.99 -0.36
C ILE A 192 14.68 -29.23 0.07
N TYR A 193 15.73 -29.57 -0.69
CA TYR A 193 16.64 -30.67 -0.39
C TYR A 193 18.00 -30.40 -1.04
N GLU A 194 19.10 -30.69 -0.36
CA GLU A 194 20.49 -30.47 -0.83
C GLU A 194 20.68 -29.12 -1.57
N ALA A 195 20.76 -29.16 -2.90
CA ALA A 195 20.97 -28.02 -3.80
C ALA A 195 19.68 -27.48 -4.45
N LEU A 196 18.52 -28.13 -4.29
CA LEU A 196 17.24 -27.69 -4.87
C LEU A 196 16.69 -26.47 -4.13
N ARG A 197 16.28 -25.47 -4.92
CA ARG A 197 15.73 -24.20 -4.43
C ARG A 197 14.47 -23.85 -5.21
N ALA A 198 13.45 -23.34 -4.50
CA ALA A 198 12.37 -22.58 -5.11
C ALA A 198 12.66 -21.09 -4.87
N ARG A 199 12.69 -20.31 -5.94
CA ARG A 199 12.99 -18.88 -5.91
C ARG A 199 11.86 -18.09 -6.54
N TYR A 200 11.42 -17.09 -5.81
CA TYR A 200 10.42 -16.14 -6.26
C TYR A 200 11.06 -14.77 -6.10
N SER A 201 11.15 -14.01 -7.19
CA SER A 201 11.71 -12.66 -7.13
C SER A 201 10.80 -11.63 -7.75
N LEU A 202 10.87 -10.45 -7.16
CA LEU A 202 10.24 -9.24 -7.57
C LEU A 202 11.29 -8.16 -7.67
N VAL A 203 11.34 -7.50 -8.82
CA VAL A 203 12.13 -6.29 -9.01
C VAL A 203 11.18 -5.25 -9.58
N GLY A 204 10.96 -4.16 -8.85
CA GLY A 204 9.98 -3.18 -9.25
C GLY A 204 10.35 -1.75 -8.93
N LYS A 205 9.56 -0.86 -9.53
CA LYS A 205 9.53 0.56 -9.29
C LYS A 205 8.09 0.94 -8.98
N ILE A 206 7.89 1.78 -7.97
CA ILE A 206 6.61 2.41 -7.66
C ILE A 206 6.82 3.93 -7.70
N ASN A 207 5.93 4.65 -8.39
CA ASN A 207 5.95 6.11 -8.39
C ASN A 207 5.18 6.64 -7.18
N LYS A 208 5.43 7.89 -6.81
CA LYS A 208 4.60 8.65 -5.89
C LYS A 208 3.15 8.57 -6.34
N PHE A 209 2.24 8.55 -5.38
CA PHE A 209 0.82 8.50 -5.65
C PHE A 209 0.08 9.34 -4.62
N SER A 210 -1.09 9.83 -5.00
CA SER A 210 -1.98 10.52 -4.08
C SER A 210 -2.97 9.53 -3.48
N THR A 211 -3.28 9.71 -2.21
CA THR A 211 -4.33 8.97 -1.52
C THR A 211 -5.28 9.97 -0.88
N SER A 212 -6.56 9.78 -1.15
CA SER A 212 -7.62 10.60 -0.56
C SER A 212 -8.66 9.72 0.11
N SER A 213 -9.18 10.19 1.22
CA SER A 213 -10.27 9.54 1.93
C SER A 213 -11.19 10.58 2.54
N ALA A 214 -12.48 10.25 2.61
CA ALA A 214 -13.50 11.06 3.25
C ALA A 214 -14.45 10.16 4.05
N VAL A 215 -14.78 10.60 5.25
CA VAL A 215 -15.70 9.97 6.19
C VAL A 215 -16.76 11.00 6.55
N THR A 216 -18.03 10.62 6.40
CA THR A 216 -19.16 11.41 6.89
C THR A 216 -19.97 10.59 7.88
N MET A 217 -20.24 11.18 9.04
CA MET A 217 -21.08 10.62 10.08
C MET A 217 -22.19 11.60 10.43
N GLN A 218 -23.39 11.08 10.64
CA GLN A 218 -24.55 11.85 11.08
C GLN A 218 -25.28 11.08 12.18
N ASN A 219 -25.63 11.76 13.27
CA ASN A 219 -26.30 11.17 14.43
C ASN A 219 -25.66 9.85 14.90
N SER A 220 -24.33 9.83 15.05
CA SER A 220 -23.55 8.66 15.44
C SER A 220 -23.67 7.47 14.49
N GLN A 221 -23.89 7.71 13.20
CA GLN A 221 -23.92 6.66 12.17
C GLN A 221 -23.04 7.03 10.98
N LEU A 222 -22.27 6.07 10.48
CA LEU A 222 -21.53 6.22 9.23
C LEU A 222 -22.51 6.30 8.05
N THR A 223 -22.58 7.45 7.39
CA THR A 223 -23.45 7.65 6.22
C THR A 223 -22.67 7.48 4.92
N GLN A 224 -21.43 7.96 4.88
CA GLN A 224 -20.57 7.87 3.70
C GLN A 224 -19.12 7.58 4.08
N TYR A 225 -18.48 6.73 3.29
CA TYR A 225 -17.03 6.56 3.29
C TYR A 225 -16.54 6.51 1.85
N ARG A 226 -15.43 7.16 1.55
CA ARG A 226 -14.81 7.09 0.21
C ARG A 226 -13.32 7.04 0.38
N VAL A 227 -12.67 6.16 -0.38
CA VAL A 227 -11.21 6.15 -0.56
C VAL A 227 -10.89 6.12 -2.04
N SER A 228 -9.90 6.90 -2.46
CA SER A 228 -9.45 6.99 -3.85
C SER A 228 -7.96 7.23 -3.93
N ASN A 229 -7.28 6.41 -4.73
CA ASN A 229 -5.88 6.58 -5.09
C ASN A 229 -5.83 6.69 -6.62
N PRO A 230 -5.93 7.91 -7.15
CA PRO A 230 -5.70 8.14 -8.56
C PRO A 230 -4.23 7.88 -8.88
N ASP A 231 -3.98 7.51 -10.13
CA ASP A 231 -2.64 7.51 -10.72
C ASP A 231 -1.59 6.65 -10.00
N VAL A 232 -1.98 5.47 -9.53
CA VAL A 232 -1.04 4.48 -9.00
C VAL A 232 -0.24 3.89 -10.17
N LYS A 233 1.05 4.23 -10.22
CA LYS A 233 1.95 3.85 -11.31
C LYS A 233 3.12 3.01 -10.80
N GLY A 234 3.52 2.05 -11.61
CA GLY A 234 4.70 1.25 -11.33
C GLY A 234 5.07 0.31 -12.46
N SER A 235 6.22 -0.31 -12.29
CA SER A 235 6.71 -1.38 -13.15
C SER A 235 7.23 -2.51 -12.27
N VAL A 236 6.88 -3.75 -12.56
CA VAL A 236 7.31 -4.92 -11.77
C VAL A 236 7.71 -6.04 -12.72
N THR A 237 8.89 -6.60 -12.52
CA THR A 237 9.30 -7.88 -13.08
C THR A 237 9.12 -8.95 -12.00
N MET A 238 8.28 -9.94 -12.30
CA MET A 238 8.08 -11.13 -11.48
C MET A 238 8.81 -12.30 -12.12
N SER A 239 9.49 -13.10 -11.30
CA SER A 239 10.20 -14.31 -11.73
C SER A 239 9.91 -15.46 -10.79
N VAL A 240 9.65 -16.63 -11.39
CA VAL A 240 9.46 -17.91 -10.72
C VAL A 240 10.53 -18.85 -11.24
N ASN A 241 11.33 -19.41 -10.35
CA ASN A 241 12.33 -20.43 -10.67
C ASN A 241 12.25 -21.54 -9.62
N CYS A 242 11.57 -22.62 -9.98
CA CYS A 242 11.31 -23.73 -9.07
C CYS A 242 11.61 -25.05 -9.78
N ALA A 243 12.32 -25.96 -9.10
CA ALA A 243 12.65 -27.29 -9.59
C ALA A 243 12.42 -28.32 -8.48
N GLY A 244 11.75 -29.43 -8.82
CA GLY A 244 11.58 -30.56 -7.92
C GLY A 244 10.88 -30.24 -6.60
N SER A 245 10.00 -29.22 -6.56
CA SER A 245 9.56 -28.65 -5.29
C SER A 245 8.51 -29.46 -4.52
N GLY A 246 7.96 -30.50 -5.13
CA GLY A 246 6.89 -31.33 -4.59
C GLY A 246 5.52 -30.68 -4.71
N ASN A 247 4.57 -31.14 -3.90
CA ASN A 247 3.27 -30.50 -3.75
C ASN A 247 3.39 -29.34 -2.76
N GLU A 248 3.47 -28.12 -3.26
CA GLU A 248 3.61 -26.88 -2.49
C GLU A 248 2.37 -25.99 -2.69
N ALA A 249 1.26 -26.37 -2.05
CA ALA A 249 0.17 -25.42 -1.78
C ALA A 249 0.58 -24.49 -0.63
N VAL A 250 1.62 -23.67 -0.83
CA VAL A 250 2.06 -22.72 0.19
C VAL A 250 1.27 -21.44 -0.02
N ASN A 251 0.08 -21.36 0.56
CA ASN A 251 -0.63 -20.09 0.70
C ASN A 251 0.14 -19.19 1.69
N LEU A 252 1.26 -18.65 1.22
CA LEU A 252 2.15 -17.76 1.94
C LEU A 252 1.50 -16.38 1.99
N GLU A 253 0.35 -16.25 2.64
CA GLU A 253 -0.28 -14.94 2.88
C GLU A 253 0.60 -14.11 3.82
N LEU A 254 1.63 -13.47 3.28
CA LEU A 254 2.42 -12.50 4.01
C LEU A 254 1.91 -11.13 3.62
N PRO A 255 0.87 -10.57 4.27
CA PRO A 255 0.71 -9.14 4.29
C PRO A 255 1.80 -8.60 5.22
N ILE A 256 3.01 -8.42 4.70
CA ILE A 256 4.05 -7.70 5.43
C ILE A 256 3.80 -6.22 5.19
N THR A 257 3.55 -5.49 6.26
CA THR A 257 3.65 -4.03 6.22
C THR A 257 5.09 -3.68 5.94
N LEU A 258 5.37 -2.93 4.87
CA LEU A 258 6.70 -2.49 4.46
C LEU A 258 6.97 -1.05 4.88
N ILE A 259 5.95 -0.19 4.80
CA ILE A 259 6.05 1.23 5.18
C ILE A 259 4.78 1.62 5.93
N LYS A 260 4.96 2.35 7.04
CA LYS A 260 3.87 3.01 7.77
C LYS A 260 3.95 4.52 7.53
N VAL A 261 2.88 5.13 7.05
CA VAL A 261 2.79 6.58 6.86
C VAL A 261 1.73 7.15 7.81
N PRO A 262 2.12 7.89 8.87
CA PRO A 262 1.17 8.52 9.77
C PRO A 262 0.54 9.74 9.09
N ILE A 263 -0.77 9.73 8.92
CA ILE A 263 -1.59 10.83 8.40
C ILE A 263 -2.37 11.42 9.56
N THR A 264 -2.05 12.66 9.92
CA THR A 264 -2.69 13.33 11.05
C THR A 264 -3.88 14.17 10.58
N VAL A 265 -5.06 13.89 11.11
CA VAL A 265 -6.30 14.60 10.79
C VAL A 265 -6.96 15.03 12.11
N GLY A 266 -6.75 16.29 12.50
CA GLY A 266 -7.13 16.78 13.82
C GLY A 266 -6.45 15.98 14.96
N PRO A 267 -7.20 15.44 15.94
CA PRO A 267 -6.68 14.58 17.01
C PRO A 267 -6.39 13.14 16.57
N LEU A 268 -6.84 12.72 15.38
CA LEU A 268 -6.69 11.35 14.90
C LEU A 268 -5.36 11.16 14.19
N ILE A 269 -4.76 9.99 14.39
CA ILE A 269 -3.65 9.48 13.57
C ILE A 269 -4.18 8.32 12.75
N VAL A 270 -4.27 8.50 11.43
CA VAL A 270 -4.57 7.45 10.48
C VAL A 270 -3.25 6.89 9.98
N MET A 271 -2.97 5.62 10.23
CA MET A 271 -1.80 4.92 9.72
C MET A 271 -2.13 4.33 8.36
N MET A 272 -1.53 4.87 7.30
CA MET A 272 -1.55 4.21 5.99
C MET A 272 -0.39 3.21 5.93
N ASN A 273 -0.73 1.94 5.90
CA ASN A 273 0.20 0.82 5.78
C ASN A 273 0.34 0.46 4.31
N ILE A 274 1.54 0.62 3.75
CA ILE A 274 1.90 0.07 2.44
C ILE A 274 2.38 -1.35 2.69
N LYS A 275 1.59 -2.32 2.26
CA LYS A 275 1.85 -3.75 2.40
C LYS A 275 2.19 -4.37 1.04
N VAL A 276 2.95 -5.45 1.11
CA VAL A 276 3.03 -6.44 0.04
C VAL A 276 2.23 -7.66 0.47
N GLN A 277 1.49 -8.27 -0.45
CA GLN A 277 0.92 -9.59 -0.28
C GLN A 277 1.58 -10.52 -1.29
N VAL A 278 2.21 -11.59 -0.83
CA VAL A 278 2.71 -12.64 -1.72
C VAL A 278 1.73 -13.82 -1.66
N VAL A 279 1.56 -14.53 -2.76
CA VAL A 279 0.84 -15.80 -2.82
C VAL A 279 1.65 -16.74 -3.70
N VAL A 280 1.88 -17.97 -3.27
CA VAL A 280 2.55 -18.99 -4.06
C VAL A 280 1.64 -20.21 -4.12
N ASN A 281 1.53 -20.86 -5.27
CA ASN A 281 0.86 -22.14 -5.35
C ASN A 281 1.51 -22.97 -6.45
N SER A 282 2.32 -23.94 -6.04
CA SER A 282 3.19 -24.69 -6.92
C SER A 282 3.05 -26.19 -6.66
N VAL A 283 2.87 -26.98 -7.70
CA VAL A 283 2.89 -28.44 -7.66
C VAL A 283 3.88 -28.89 -8.72
N ILE A 284 5.12 -29.14 -8.31
CA ILE A 284 6.24 -29.44 -9.21
C ILE A 284 6.81 -30.80 -8.82
N PRO A 285 6.64 -31.87 -9.62
CA PRO A 285 7.19 -33.18 -9.30
C PRO A 285 8.73 -33.15 -9.25
N PRO A 286 9.40 -34.14 -8.64
CA PRO A 286 10.86 -34.14 -8.46
C PRO A 286 11.68 -33.94 -9.74
N ASP A 287 11.17 -34.41 -10.87
CA ASP A 287 11.76 -34.30 -12.21
C ASP A 287 11.27 -33.06 -12.99
N GLY A 288 10.39 -32.26 -12.39
CA GLY A 288 9.76 -31.09 -13.00
C GLY A 288 10.49 -29.78 -12.71
N SER A 289 10.26 -28.79 -13.56
CA SER A 289 10.71 -27.43 -13.37
C SER A 289 9.76 -26.40 -13.95
N SER A 290 9.80 -25.19 -13.38
CA SER A 290 9.11 -24.02 -13.90
C SER A 290 10.01 -22.79 -13.79
N LEU A 291 10.26 -22.17 -14.93
CA LEU A 291 11.05 -20.96 -15.10
C LEU A 291 10.25 -19.95 -15.92
N ILE A 292 9.62 -19.00 -15.23
CA ILE A 292 8.68 -18.05 -15.83
C ILE A 292 9.01 -16.65 -15.36
N ASP A 293 9.14 -15.73 -16.30
CA ASP A 293 9.33 -14.31 -16.04
C ASP A 293 8.24 -13.50 -16.74
N ALA A 294 7.73 -12.48 -16.06
CA ALA A 294 6.82 -11.52 -16.66
C ALA A 294 7.09 -10.10 -16.16
N ARG A 295 6.98 -9.14 -17.08
CA ARG A 295 7.05 -7.71 -16.79
C ARG A 295 5.66 -7.10 -16.86
N PHE A 296 5.33 -6.32 -15.84
CA PHE A 296 4.11 -5.55 -15.71
C PHE A 296 4.49 -4.07 -15.66
N ASP A 297 4.00 -3.26 -16.59
CA ASP A 297 4.01 -1.80 -16.46
C ASP A 297 2.55 -1.36 -16.32
N TYR A 298 2.24 -0.52 -15.35
CA TYR A 298 0.86 -0.14 -15.05
C TYR A 298 0.72 1.32 -14.60
N HIS A 299 -0.43 1.89 -14.92
CA HIS A 299 -0.96 3.15 -14.43
C HIS A 299 -2.45 2.94 -14.23
N SER A 300 -2.85 2.73 -12.99
CA SER A 300 -4.23 2.40 -12.60
C SER A 300 -4.77 3.40 -11.58
N SER A 301 -6.06 3.31 -11.28
CA SER A 301 -6.66 4.00 -10.14
C SER A 301 -7.36 2.98 -9.26
N THR A 302 -7.23 3.11 -7.94
CA THR A 302 -7.91 2.23 -6.97
C THR A 302 -8.82 3.05 -6.08
N GLY A 303 -9.83 2.40 -5.49
CA GLY A 303 -10.73 3.07 -4.56
C GLY A 303 -12.08 2.40 -4.48
N PHE A 304 -12.88 2.85 -3.53
CA PHE A 304 -14.28 2.48 -3.41
C PHE A 304 -15.04 3.55 -2.62
N SER A 305 -16.36 3.53 -2.74
CA SER A 305 -17.27 4.29 -1.89
C SER A 305 -18.23 3.36 -1.17
N PHE A 306 -18.63 3.79 0.01
CA PHE A 306 -19.72 3.25 0.79
C PHE A 306 -20.78 4.34 0.97
N GLU A 307 -22.02 4.01 0.62
CA GLU A 307 -23.20 4.87 0.81
C GLU A 307 -24.44 3.98 0.93
N GLY A 308 -25.31 4.27 1.90
CA GLY A 308 -26.57 3.53 2.07
C GLY A 308 -26.40 2.02 2.28
N GLY A 309 -25.33 1.59 2.98
CA GLY A 309 -25.07 0.17 3.23
C GLY A 309 -24.41 -0.58 2.05
N GLN A 310 -24.16 0.10 0.93
CA GLN A 310 -23.60 -0.53 -0.27
C GLN A 310 -22.16 -0.06 -0.52
N ILE A 311 -21.31 -0.99 -0.97
CA ILE A 311 -19.95 -0.68 -1.46
C ILE A 311 -19.94 -0.71 -2.98
N LYS A 312 -19.40 0.35 -3.59
CA LYS A 312 -19.16 0.48 -5.03
C LYS A 312 -17.66 0.68 -5.28
N GLY A 313 -17.08 -0.10 -6.18
CA GLY A 313 -15.70 0.09 -6.63
C GLY A 313 -15.55 1.40 -7.42
N LEU A 314 -14.46 2.14 -7.17
CA LEU A 314 -14.15 3.43 -7.81
C LEU A 314 -12.82 3.42 -8.59
N GLY A 315 -12.30 2.24 -8.92
CA GLY A 315 -11.04 2.10 -9.63
C GLY A 315 -11.19 1.77 -11.11
N ALA A 316 -10.12 1.99 -11.87
CA ALA A 316 -10.02 1.63 -13.27
C ALA A 316 -8.63 1.02 -13.54
N VAL A 317 -8.59 0.06 -14.47
CA VAL A 317 -7.35 -0.60 -14.89
C VAL A 317 -6.33 0.39 -15.46
N GLY A 318 -6.81 1.45 -16.11
CA GLY A 318 -5.98 2.46 -16.79
C GLY A 318 -5.12 1.86 -17.90
N THR A 319 -3.91 2.39 -18.11
CA THR A 319 -2.97 1.82 -19.09
C THR A 319 -2.11 0.75 -18.44
N TYR A 320 -1.99 -0.40 -19.10
CA TYR A 320 -1.18 -1.49 -18.61
C TYR A 320 -0.49 -2.23 -19.76
N LYS A 321 0.65 -2.84 -19.45
CA LYS A 321 1.40 -3.71 -20.33
C LYS A 321 1.82 -4.95 -19.54
N MET A 322 1.50 -6.12 -20.08
CA MET A 322 1.98 -7.41 -19.57
C MET A 322 2.85 -8.05 -20.64
N GLU A 323 4.11 -8.32 -20.34
CA GLU A 323 5.07 -8.88 -21.29
C GLU A 323 5.69 -10.15 -20.73
N LYS A 324 5.89 -11.12 -21.63
CA LYS A 324 6.69 -12.30 -21.34
C LYS A 324 8.14 -11.87 -21.19
N GLY A 325 8.81 -12.32 -20.13
CA GLY A 325 10.25 -12.14 -19.97
C GLY A 325 11.07 -13.10 -20.84
N SER A 326 12.33 -13.28 -20.47
CA SER A 326 13.24 -14.22 -21.15
C SER A 326 12.79 -15.67 -21.02
N ASN A 327 12.13 -16.03 -19.93
CA ASN A 327 11.72 -17.39 -19.63
C ASN A 327 10.21 -17.52 -19.53
N ALA A 328 9.68 -18.64 -20.03
CA ALA A 328 8.28 -19.04 -19.87
C ALA A 328 8.15 -20.56 -20.03
N GLN A 329 9.11 -21.30 -19.45
CA GLN A 329 9.21 -22.73 -19.64
C GLN A 329 8.73 -23.45 -18.38
N THR A 330 7.84 -24.41 -18.57
CA THR A 330 7.33 -25.28 -17.52
C THR A 330 7.24 -26.67 -18.11
N GLY A 331 7.77 -27.67 -17.42
CA GLY A 331 7.82 -29.03 -17.93
C GLY A 331 8.14 -30.05 -16.85
N ALA A 332 7.62 -31.26 -17.04
CA ALA A 332 7.80 -32.41 -16.17
C ALA A 332 7.34 -33.70 -16.89
N SER A 333 7.61 -34.88 -16.34
CA SER A 333 7.01 -36.14 -16.83
C SER A 333 5.52 -36.30 -16.46
N SER A 334 5.02 -35.47 -15.54
CA SER A 334 3.63 -35.44 -15.08
C SER A 334 3.09 -34.00 -15.05
N ALA A 335 1.81 -33.82 -14.69
CA ALA A 335 1.22 -32.50 -14.64
C ALA A 335 1.92 -31.61 -13.59
N VAL A 336 2.21 -30.37 -13.96
CA VAL A 336 2.85 -29.37 -13.10
C VAL A 336 2.10 -28.05 -13.20
N ALA A 337 2.05 -27.31 -12.09
CA ALA A 337 1.56 -25.94 -12.04
C ALA A 337 2.46 -25.13 -11.12
N ALA A 338 2.80 -23.92 -11.50
CA ALA A 338 3.54 -22.99 -10.65
C ALA A 338 2.91 -21.60 -10.78
N ASN A 339 2.33 -21.12 -9.69
CA ASN A 339 1.66 -19.83 -9.63
C ASN A 339 2.32 -18.96 -8.58
N PHE A 340 2.54 -17.70 -8.94
CA PHE A 340 3.10 -16.68 -8.09
C PHE A 340 2.27 -15.42 -8.22
N GLY A 341 1.71 -14.99 -7.11
CA GLY A 341 0.89 -13.81 -6.98
C GLY A 341 1.56 -12.76 -6.11
N LEU A 342 1.34 -11.52 -6.48
CA LEU A 342 1.80 -10.34 -5.79
C LEU A 342 0.66 -9.34 -5.70
N GLY A 343 0.29 -8.91 -4.51
CA GLY A 343 -0.47 -7.69 -4.26
C GLY A 343 0.47 -6.58 -3.85
N PHE A 344 0.80 -5.65 -4.75
CA PHE A 344 1.61 -4.47 -4.44
C PHE A 344 1.32 -3.28 -5.38
N PRO A 345 1.17 -2.05 -4.82
CA PRO A 345 1.01 -1.77 -3.41
C PRO A 345 -0.38 -2.23 -2.92
N ARG A 346 -0.43 -2.79 -1.71
CA ARG A 346 -1.68 -2.89 -0.93
C ARG A 346 -1.67 -1.79 0.10
N LEU A 347 -2.59 -0.83 -0.01
CA LEU A 347 -2.76 0.23 0.96
C LEU A 347 -3.83 -0.20 1.95
N GLU A 348 -3.51 -0.20 3.24
CA GLU A 348 -4.44 -0.49 4.33
C GLU A 348 -4.40 0.64 5.34
N PHE A 349 -5.57 1.16 5.71
CA PHE A 349 -5.66 2.28 6.65
C PHE A 349 -6.13 1.78 8.00
N SER A 350 -5.40 2.08 9.06
CA SER A 350 -5.80 1.86 10.45
C SER A 350 -5.84 3.19 11.23
N LEU A 351 -6.65 3.25 12.27
CA LEU A 351 -6.64 4.34 13.25
C LEU A 351 -5.76 3.97 14.41
N PHE A 352 -4.84 4.88 14.76
CA PHE A 352 -3.78 4.66 15.75
C PHE A 352 -2.97 3.38 15.41
N ASP A 353 -2.07 2.93 16.29
CA ASP A 353 -1.11 1.86 15.98
C ASP A 353 -1.68 0.42 16.03
N ASN A 354 -2.96 0.28 15.61
CA ASN A 354 -3.70 -0.93 15.19
C ASN A 354 -4.78 -1.49 16.13
N THR A 355 -6.03 -1.06 15.94
CA THR A 355 -7.17 -1.97 16.24
C THR A 355 -8.44 -1.67 15.43
N ILE A 356 -8.49 -0.57 14.67
CA ILE A 356 -9.77 0.03 14.25
C ILE A 356 -9.61 0.66 12.85
N LEU A 357 -10.40 0.18 11.87
CA LEU A 357 -10.52 0.44 10.42
C LEU A 357 -9.66 -0.50 9.53
N VAL A 358 -10.31 -1.17 8.56
CA VAL A 358 -9.66 -2.04 7.53
C VAL A 358 -10.18 -1.77 6.11
N PRO A 359 -10.36 -0.52 5.65
CA PRO A 359 -10.43 -0.29 4.23
C PRO A 359 -9.05 -0.58 3.64
N TRP A 360 -9.02 -1.45 2.65
CA TRP A 360 -7.82 -1.72 1.88
C TRP A 360 -8.13 -1.67 0.39
N VAL A 361 -7.10 -1.34 -0.36
CA VAL A 361 -7.11 -1.25 -1.82
C VAL A 361 -5.79 -1.78 -2.31
N GLN A 362 -5.81 -2.60 -3.36
CA GLN A 362 -4.61 -3.23 -3.87
C GLN A 362 -4.63 -3.32 -5.38
N THR A 363 -3.43 -3.17 -5.92
CA THR A 363 -3.09 -3.66 -7.25
C THR A 363 -2.42 -5.01 -7.08
N ALA A 364 -2.79 -5.99 -7.90
CA ALA A 364 -2.20 -7.31 -7.86
C ALA A 364 -1.82 -7.84 -9.25
N MET A 365 -0.76 -8.61 -9.29
CA MET A 365 -0.20 -9.26 -10.45
C MET A 365 -0.10 -10.75 -10.14
N LEU A 366 -0.62 -11.60 -11.03
CA LEU A 366 -0.43 -13.04 -10.95
C LEU A 366 0.38 -13.50 -12.17
N LEU A 367 1.28 -14.44 -11.93
CA LEU A 367 2.05 -15.14 -12.94
C LEU A 367 1.88 -16.63 -12.69
N GLY A 368 1.36 -17.34 -13.68
CA GLY A 368 1.18 -18.79 -13.62
C GLY A 368 1.81 -19.45 -14.82
N GLY A 369 2.29 -20.67 -14.64
CA GLY A 369 2.48 -21.59 -15.74
C GLY A 369 2.14 -23.00 -15.34
N ASP A 370 1.63 -23.72 -16.33
CA ASP A 370 1.14 -25.06 -16.19
C ASP A 370 1.58 -25.91 -17.38
N PHE A 371 1.76 -27.19 -17.11
CA PHE A 371 2.00 -28.20 -18.11
C PHE A 371 1.15 -29.41 -17.80
N ALA A 372 0.32 -29.80 -18.75
CA ALA A 372 -0.50 -31.00 -18.69
C ALA A 372 0.07 -32.08 -19.61
N THR A 373 0.19 -33.30 -19.09
CA THR A 373 0.60 -34.49 -19.84
C THR A 373 -0.61 -35.33 -20.27
N GLY A 374 -0.45 -36.18 -21.29
CA GLY A 374 -1.51 -37.08 -21.78
C GLY A 374 -1.74 -36.96 -23.28
N VAL A 375 -2.97 -37.28 -23.72
CA VAL A 375 -3.35 -37.32 -25.14
C VAL A 375 -3.20 -35.95 -25.82
N ASN A 376 -3.43 -34.86 -25.06
CA ASN A 376 -3.30 -33.49 -25.52
C ASN A 376 -2.30 -32.75 -24.62
N PRO A 377 -0.98 -32.90 -24.86
CA PRO A 377 0.01 -32.17 -24.08
C PRO A 377 -0.17 -30.67 -24.32
N CYS A 378 -0.16 -29.92 -23.23
CA CYS A 378 -0.39 -28.49 -23.23
C CYS A 378 0.56 -27.81 -22.26
N GLN A 379 1.22 -26.76 -22.74
CA GLN A 379 2.02 -25.87 -21.92
C GLN A 379 1.43 -24.46 -22.01
N GLN A 380 1.17 -23.84 -20.86
CA GLN A 380 0.72 -22.46 -20.79
C GLN A 380 1.54 -21.65 -19.79
N ALA A 381 1.69 -20.37 -20.10
CA ALA A 381 2.07 -19.35 -19.14
C ALA A 381 1.08 -18.19 -19.26
N ARG A 382 0.56 -17.72 -18.14
CA ARG A 382 -0.45 -16.66 -18.06
C ARG A 382 -0.01 -15.60 -17.07
N ALA A 383 -0.31 -14.35 -17.39
CA ALA A 383 -0.22 -13.22 -16.49
C ALA A 383 -1.61 -12.63 -16.26
N GLN A 384 -1.87 -12.17 -15.04
CA GLN A 384 -3.11 -11.49 -14.69
C GLN A 384 -2.80 -10.20 -13.94
N PHE A 385 -3.56 -9.14 -14.22
CA PHE A 385 -3.51 -7.87 -13.53
C PHE A 385 -4.88 -7.56 -12.94
N ILE A 386 -4.92 -7.36 -11.62
CA ILE A 386 -6.15 -7.31 -10.83
C ILE A 386 -6.13 -6.03 -9.98
N GLY A 387 -7.27 -5.36 -9.91
CA GLY A 387 -7.54 -4.35 -8.89
C GLY A 387 -8.56 -4.90 -7.92
N ALA A 388 -8.30 -4.79 -6.63
CA ALA A 388 -9.25 -5.22 -5.61
C ALA A 388 -9.29 -4.22 -4.46
N ALA A 389 -10.42 -4.17 -3.78
CA ALA A 389 -10.58 -3.42 -2.56
C ALA A 389 -11.40 -4.23 -1.55
N GLY A 390 -11.28 -3.89 -0.29
CA GLY A 390 -12.15 -4.41 0.76
C GLY A 390 -12.34 -3.39 1.86
N ALA A 391 -13.40 -3.58 2.63
CA ALA A 391 -13.70 -2.74 3.78
C ALA A 391 -14.12 -3.59 4.97
N ASP A 392 -13.64 -3.21 6.14
CA ASP A 392 -14.20 -3.54 7.44
C ASP A 392 -14.56 -2.24 8.16
N PHE A 393 -15.86 -1.99 8.31
CA PHE A 393 -16.38 -0.78 8.95
C PHE A 393 -16.73 -0.98 10.43
N SER A 394 -16.29 -2.07 11.05
CA SER A 394 -16.53 -2.34 12.49
C SER A 394 -16.09 -1.19 13.39
N ALA A 395 -15.04 -0.51 13.00
CA ALA A 395 -14.52 0.69 13.63
C ALA A 395 -15.47 1.90 13.67
N PHE A 396 -16.45 1.94 12.77
CA PHE A 396 -17.52 2.93 12.75
C PHE A 396 -18.83 2.36 13.32
N GLY A 397 -18.78 1.22 14.03
CA GLY A 397 -19.96 0.55 14.56
C GLY A 397 -20.80 -0.19 13.52
N VAL A 398 -20.30 -0.34 12.28
CA VAL A 398 -21.03 -1.00 11.20
C VAL A 398 -20.52 -2.42 11.00
N THR A 399 -21.43 -3.41 11.14
CA THR A 399 -21.14 -4.83 10.86
C THR A 399 -21.18 -5.12 9.35
N LEU A 400 -20.35 -4.42 8.58
CA LEU A 400 -20.18 -4.68 7.14
C LEU A 400 -18.72 -5.01 6.85
N LYS A 401 -18.51 -6.21 6.33
CA LYS A 401 -17.24 -6.63 5.72
C LYS A 401 -17.52 -7.06 4.29
N LYS A 402 -16.86 -6.44 3.32
CA LYS A 402 -17.07 -6.77 1.91
C LYS A 402 -15.83 -6.49 1.09
N ASN A 403 -15.57 -7.37 0.13
CA ASN A 403 -14.55 -7.22 -0.88
C ASN A 403 -15.20 -6.91 -2.23
N VAL A 404 -14.50 -6.15 -3.06
CA VAL A 404 -14.92 -5.80 -4.42
C VAL A 404 -13.73 -5.94 -5.37
N THR A 405 -13.93 -6.67 -6.46
CA THR A 405 -13.00 -6.66 -7.58
C THR A 405 -13.26 -5.39 -8.39
N LEU A 406 -12.23 -4.57 -8.57
CA LEU A 406 -12.28 -3.33 -9.33
C LEU A 406 -12.09 -3.61 -10.82
N TRP A 407 -11.11 -4.47 -11.15
CA TRP A 407 -10.88 -4.99 -12.50
C TRP A 407 -10.12 -6.31 -12.42
N SER A 408 -10.16 -7.07 -13.51
CA SER A 408 -9.35 -8.27 -13.70
C SER A 408 -9.11 -8.45 -15.19
N VAL A 409 -7.85 -8.44 -15.61
CA VAL A 409 -7.44 -8.64 -16.99
C VAL A 409 -6.37 -9.72 -17.06
N GLU A 410 -6.52 -10.66 -18.00
CA GLU A 410 -5.60 -11.78 -18.20
C GLU A 410 -4.90 -11.66 -19.56
N LYS A 411 -3.66 -12.14 -19.63
CA LYS A 411 -2.90 -12.30 -20.87
C LYS A 411 -2.20 -13.64 -20.89
N VAL A 412 -2.39 -14.38 -21.97
CA VAL A 412 -1.62 -15.58 -22.27
C VAL A 412 -0.23 -15.16 -22.78
N LEU A 413 0.82 -15.57 -22.07
CA LEU A 413 2.22 -15.28 -22.38
C LEU A 413 2.85 -16.38 -23.24
N LEU A 414 2.44 -17.63 -23.01
CA LEU A 414 2.82 -18.79 -23.81
C LEU A 414 1.62 -19.73 -23.92
N LYS A 415 1.42 -20.28 -25.11
CA LYS A 415 0.51 -21.40 -25.36
C LYS A 415 1.19 -22.32 -26.37
N ALA A 416 1.50 -23.55 -25.98
CA ALA A 416 2.11 -24.55 -26.85
C ALA A 416 1.41 -25.91 -26.66
N GLY A 417 1.22 -26.65 -27.75
CA GLY A 417 0.45 -27.89 -27.76
C GLY A 417 -1.07 -27.66 -27.88
N VAL A 418 -1.85 -28.68 -27.50
CA VAL A 418 -3.32 -28.67 -27.63
C VAL A 418 -3.93 -28.26 -26.30
N CYS A 419 -4.03 -26.95 -26.12
CA CYS A 419 -4.45 -26.34 -24.88
C CYS A 419 -5.91 -25.87 -24.93
N PRO A 420 -6.75 -26.20 -23.92
CA PRO A 420 -8.16 -25.83 -23.87
C PRO A 420 -8.39 -24.30 -23.83
#